data_AF-A0AAV5HHK5-F1
#
_entry.id   AF-A0AAV5HHK5-F1
#
_cell.length_a   1.000
_cell.length_b   1.000
_cell.length_c   1.000
_cell.angle_alpha   90.00
_cell.angle_beta   90.00
_cell.angle_gamma   90.00
#
_symmetry.space_group_name_H-M   'P 1'
#
loop_
_entity.id
_entity.type
_entity.pdbx_description
1 polymer ?
#
loop_
_entity_poly.entity_id
_entity_poly.type
_entity_poly.pdbx_seq_one_letter_code
_entity_poly.pdbx_strand_id
1 'polypeptide(L)'
;MRGLLNKLVSRSLSVAGKWQQQQLRRLNVHEYQGADLMGKYGVNVPKGVAVSSVDEVKKAIQDVFPGENELVVKSQILAGGRGLGTFKSGFRGGVHIVKADQVEDIADGLV
;
A
#
# COMPACT_ATOMS: atom_id res chain seq x y z
N MET A 1 25.19 6.31 -51.88
CA MET A 1 24.39 5.07 -51.72
C MET A 1 24.35 4.47 -50.30
N ARG A 2 25.10 4.97 -49.30
CA ARG A 2 25.09 4.38 -47.93
C ARG A 2 23.99 4.91 -46.99
N GLY A 3 23.37 6.04 -47.31
CA GLY A 3 22.32 6.64 -46.46
C GLY A 3 20.93 5.99 -46.59
N LEU A 4 20.65 5.34 -47.72
CA LEU A 4 19.34 4.72 -47.99
C LEU A 4 19.20 3.37 -47.27
N LEU A 5 20.29 2.61 -47.18
CA LEU A 5 20.35 1.33 -46.45
C LEU A 5 20.15 1.51 -44.94
N ASN A 6 20.76 2.53 -44.33
CA ASN A 6 20.58 2.78 -42.89
C ASN A 6 19.15 3.23 -42.54
N LYS A 7 18.45 3.91 -43.46
CA LYS A 7 17.05 4.32 -43.28
C LYS A 7 16.07 3.15 -43.40
N LEU A 8 16.41 2.13 -44.19
CA LEU A 8 15.60 0.92 -44.34
C LEU A 8 15.75 -0.03 -43.13
N VAL A 9 16.96 -0.17 -42.58
CA VAL A 9 17.23 -0.98 -41.37
C VAL A 9 16.64 -0.33 -40.10
N SER A 10 16.64 1.01 -40.02
CA SER A 10 16.03 1.76 -38.91
C SER A 10 14.49 1.64 -38.85
N ARG A 11 13.82 1.49 -40.01
CA ARG A 11 12.35 1.35 -40.07
C ARG A 11 11.87 -0.07 -39.80
N SER A 12 12.65 -1.10 -40.10
CA SER A 12 12.28 -2.50 -39.82
C SER A 12 12.44 -2.87 -38.34
N LEU A 13 13.38 -2.25 -37.62
CA LEU A 13 13.60 -2.52 -36.19
C LEU A 13 12.64 -1.77 -35.25
N SER A 14 11.96 -0.72 -35.72
CA SER A 14 10.99 0.03 -34.90
C SER A 14 9.63 -0.66 -34.72
N VAL A 15 9.36 -1.75 -35.44
CA VAL A 15 8.07 -2.47 -35.37
C VAL A 15 8.12 -3.69 -34.43
N ALA A 16 9.32 -4.15 -34.05
CA ALA A 16 9.47 -5.28 -33.13
C ALA A 16 9.23 -4.90 -31.64
N GLY A 17 9.15 -3.60 -31.32
CA GLY A 17 9.13 -3.11 -29.93
C GLY A 17 7.75 -2.93 -29.28
N LYS A 18 6.64 -3.42 -29.86
CA LYS A 18 5.27 -3.07 -29.40
C LYS A 18 4.29 -4.24 -29.25
N TRP A 19 4.78 -5.42 -28.87
CA TRP A 19 3.91 -6.58 -28.59
C TRP A 19 4.26 -7.32 -27.30
N GLN A 20 4.73 -6.61 -26.28
CA GLN A 20 4.59 -7.11 -24.93
C GLN A 20 3.21 -6.68 -24.44
N GLN A 21 2.20 -7.52 -24.67
CA GLN A 21 0.88 -7.36 -24.04
C GLN A 21 1.12 -7.40 -22.53
N GLN A 22 1.22 -6.22 -21.93
CA GLN A 22 1.50 -6.10 -20.51
C GLN A 22 0.31 -6.72 -19.78
N GLN A 23 0.57 -7.75 -18.98
CA GLN A 23 -0.47 -8.46 -18.25
C GLN A 23 -1.28 -7.47 -17.41
N LEU A 24 -2.55 -7.25 -17.78
CA LEU A 24 -3.47 -6.46 -16.98
C LEU A 24 -3.83 -7.26 -15.73
N ARG A 25 -3.28 -6.88 -14.58
CA ARG A 25 -3.66 -7.47 -13.30
C ARG A 25 -4.93 -6.78 -12.80
N ARG A 26 -6.06 -7.48 -12.92
CA ARG A 26 -7.37 -7.04 -12.41
C ARG A 26 -7.58 -7.42 -10.94
N LEU A 27 -6.53 -7.31 -10.12
CA LEU A 27 -6.58 -7.68 -8.72
C LEU A 27 -5.74 -6.70 -7.91
N ASN A 28 -6.40 -6.04 -6.96
CA ASN A 28 -5.76 -5.27 -5.91
C ASN A 28 -6.26 -5.85 -4.58
N VAL A 29 -5.33 -6.06 -3.66
CA VAL A 29 -5.61 -6.49 -2.28
C VAL A 29 -5.16 -5.40 -1.33
N HIS A 30 -5.80 -5.30 -0.17
CA HIS A 30 -5.36 -4.36 0.86
C HIS A 30 -4.01 -4.77 1.44
N GLU A 31 -3.30 -3.80 2.03
CA GLU A 31 -1.96 -4.02 2.59
C GLU A 31 -1.97 -5.14 3.63
N TYR A 32 -2.95 -5.14 4.55
CA TYR A 32 -3.07 -6.17 5.59
C TYR A 32 -3.29 -7.58 5.00
N GLN A 33 -4.05 -7.70 3.91
CA GLN A 33 -4.34 -8.99 3.25
C GLN A 33 -3.08 -9.54 2.57
N GLY A 34 -2.34 -8.67 1.89
CA GLY A 34 -1.06 -9.03 1.28
C GLY A 34 -0.05 -9.46 2.33
N ALA A 35 0.06 -8.71 3.43
CA ALA A 35 0.97 -9.03 4.54
C ALA A 35 0.62 -10.38 5.20
N ASP A 36 -0.66 -10.61 5.53
CA ASP A 36 -1.12 -11.89 6.11
C ASP A 36 -0.83 -13.08 5.18
N LEU A 37 -1.12 -12.93 3.87
CA LEU A 37 -0.82 -13.96 2.88
C LEU A 37 0.69 -14.25 2.84
N MET A 38 1.53 -13.22 2.74
CA MET A 38 2.99 -13.39 2.71
C MET A 38 3.52 -14.05 3.99
N GLY A 39 3.02 -13.63 5.16
CA GLY A 39 3.39 -14.20 6.45
C GLY A 39 3.06 -15.69 6.57
N LYS A 40 1.89 -16.12 6.06
CA LYS A 40 1.49 -17.54 6.00
C LYS A 40 2.47 -18.44 5.24
N TYR A 41 3.22 -17.88 4.29
CA TYR A 41 4.23 -18.59 3.50
C TYR A 41 5.67 -18.29 3.94
N GLY A 42 5.86 -17.80 5.17
CA GLY A 42 7.19 -17.63 5.78
C GLY A 42 7.96 -16.39 5.33
N VAL A 43 7.31 -15.47 4.61
CA VAL A 43 7.93 -14.17 4.28
C VAL A 43 7.86 -13.26 5.49
N ASN A 44 9.00 -12.66 5.86
CA ASN A 44 9.05 -11.70 6.95
C ASN A 44 8.24 -10.44 6.59
N VAL A 45 7.21 -10.15 7.37
CA VAL A 45 6.32 -8.99 7.21
C VAL A 45 6.16 -8.29 8.56
N PRO A 46 5.95 -6.96 8.58
CA PRO A 46 5.63 -6.26 9.82
C PRO A 46 4.37 -6.85 10.47
N LYS A 47 4.41 -7.01 11.80
CA LYS A 47 3.23 -7.42 12.57
C LYS A 47 2.14 -6.36 12.42
N GLY A 48 0.92 -6.78 12.14
CA GLY A 48 -0.19 -5.88 11.81
C GLY A 48 -1.53 -6.54 12.09
N VAL A 49 -2.55 -5.71 12.34
CA VAL A 49 -3.94 -6.14 12.46
C VAL A 49 -4.83 -5.07 11.82
N ALA A 50 -5.85 -5.50 11.09
CA ALA A 50 -6.87 -4.60 10.55
C ALA A 50 -8.01 -4.48 11.55
N VAL A 51 -8.48 -3.26 11.76
CA VAL A 51 -9.61 -2.92 12.63
C VAL A 51 -10.65 -2.16 11.83
N SER A 52 -11.92 -2.29 12.21
CA SER A 52 -13.06 -1.68 11.53
C SER A 52 -13.77 -0.62 12.37
N SER A 53 -13.41 -0.50 13.65
CA SER A 53 -13.95 0.48 14.59
C SER A 53 -12.90 0.92 15.59
N VAL A 54 -13.13 2.07 16.24
CA VAL A 54 -12.27 2.58 17.32
C VAL A 54 -12.28 1.63 18.52
N ASP A 55 -13.41 0.97 18.81
CA ASP A 55 -13.50 0.00 19.92
C ASP A 55 -12.56 -1.21 19.73
N GLU A 56 -12.36 -1.65 18.48
CA GLU A 56 -11.45 -2.74 18.15
C GLU A 56 -9.97 -2.36 18.34
N VAL A 57 -9.64 -1.07 18.33
CA VAL A 57 -8.26 -0.55 18.48
C VAL A 57 -7.69 -0.93 19.84
N LYS A 58 -8.42 -0.69 20.94
CA LYS A 58 -7.96 -1.02 22.30
C LYS A 58 -7.58 -2.48 22.42
N LYS A 59 -8.46 -3.34 21.93
CA LYS A 59 -8.27 -4.79 21.96
C LYS A 59 -7.08 -5.19 21.09
N ALA A 60 -6.96 -4.61 19.89
CA ALA A 60 -5.83 -4.84 18.99
C ALA A 60 -4.48 -4.46 19.64
N ILE A 61 -4.41 -3.32 20.34
CA ILE A 61 -3.18 -2.91 21.04
C ILE A 61 -2.82 -3.92 22.13
N GLN A 62 -3.79 -4.32 22.96
CA GLN A 62 -3.57 -5.27 24.06
C GLN A 62 -3.16 -6.66 23.56
N ASP A 63 -3.86 -7.18 22.55
CA ASP A 63 -3.68 -8.55 22.07
C ASP A 63 -2.48 -8.69 21.12
N VAL A 64 -2.25 -7.69 20.26
CA VAL A 64 -1.29 -7.77 19.15
C VAL A 64 -0.02 -6.98 19.42
N PHE A 65 -0.08 -5.88 20.17
CA PHE A 65 1.06 -4.99 20.42
C PHE A 65 1.32 -4.74 21.92
N PRO A 66 1.34 -5.79 22.77
CA PRO A 66 1.53 -5.58 24.21
C PRO A 66 2.90 -4.98 24.51
N GLY A 67 2.91 -3.84 25.20
CA GLY A 67 4.14 -3.16 25.63
C GLY A 67 4.85 -2.33 24.56
N GLU A 68 4.26 -2.19 23.37
CA GLU A 68 4.77 -1.28 22.34
C GLU A 68 4.49 0.19 22.73
N ASN A 69 5.50 1.05 22.59
CA ASN A 69 5.38 2.47 22.92
C ASN A 69 4.93 3.32 21.73
N GLU A 70 5.19 2.85 20.52
CA GLU A 70 4.94 3.57 19.27
C GLU A 70 4.40 2.60 18.21
N LEU A 71 3.36 3.02 17.49
CA LEU A 71 2.65 2.23 16.50
C LEU A 71 2.42 3.04 15.23
N VAL A 72 2.21 2.35 14.11
CA VAL A 72 1.89 2.97 12.83
C VAL A 72 0.44 2.68 12.47
N VAL A 73 -0.39 3.72 12.39
CA VAL A 73 -1.79 3.63 11.98
C VAL A 73 -1.90 3.96 10.50
N LYS A 74 -2.50 3.06 9.72
CA LYS A 74 -2.58 3.18 8.25
C LYS A 74 -3.99 2.96 7.76
N SER A 75 -4.53 3.92 7.01
CA SER A 75 -5.80 3.73 6.30
C SER A 75 -5.69 2.63 5.25
N GLN A 76 -6.70 1.77 5.21
CA GLN A 76 -6.77 0.64 4.29
C GLN A 76 -7.60 1.00 3.07
N ILE A 77 -6.94 1.51 2.02
CA ILE A 77 -7.57 1.84 0.73
C ILE A 77 -6.76 1.27 -0.44
N LEU A 78 -7.43 0.99 -1.56
CA LEU A 78 -6.79 0.51 -2.79
C LEU A 78 -6.26 1.68 -3.64
N ALA A 79 -5.46 2.54 -3.01
CA ALA A 79 -4.84 3.70 -3.62
C ALA A 79 -3.48 4.01 -2.97
N GLY A 80 -2.55 4.54 -3.78
CA GLY A 80 -1.29 5.11 -3.29
C GLY A 80 -1.48 6.51 -2.68
N GLY A 81 -0.40 7.09 -2.15
CA GLY A 81 -0.40 8.49 -1.69
C GLY A 81 -1.11 8.76 -0.35
N ARG A 82 -1.44 7.71 0.41
CA ARG A 82 -2.19 7.80 1.68
C ARG A 82 -1.61 8.84 2.65
N GLY A 83 -0.30 8.89 2.85
CA GLY A 83 0.34 9.82 3.79
C GLY A 83 0.12 11.31 3.46
N LEU A 84 -0.15 11.65 2.19
CA LEU A 84 -0.43 13.02 1.75
C LEU A 84 -1.94 13.26 1.47
N GLY A 85 -2.78 12.26 1.69
CA GLY A 85 -4.22 12.36 1.47
C GLY A 85 -4.92 13.21 2.52
N THR A 86 -6.14 13.66 2.19
CA THR A 86 -7.01 14.40 3.10
C THR A 86 -8.40 13.75 3.10
N PHE A 87 -8.95 13.50 4.28
CA PHE A 87 -10.29 12.94 4.47
C PHE A 87 -11.35 14.03 4.32
N LYS A 88 -12.59 13.62 4.09
CA LYS A 88 -13.72 14.56 3.98
C LYS A 88 -13.98 15.34 5.27
N SER A 89 -13.62 14.77 6.41
CA SER A 89 -13.63 15.42 7.73
C SER A 89 -12.62 16.58 7.83
N GLY A 90 -11.69 16.71 6.87
CA GLY A 90 -10.56 17.62 6.94
C GLY A 90 -9.33 17.01 7.61
N PHE A 91 -9.42 15.79 8.14
CA PHE A 91 -8.28 15.06 8.71
C PHE A 91 -7.21 14.82 7.63
N ARG A 92 -5.93 15.01 7.98
CA ARG A 92 -4.82 14.98 7.02
C ARG A 92 -3.90 13.81 7.29
N GLY A 93 -3.50 13.13 6.22
CA GLY A 93 -2.64 11.96 6.25
C GLY A 93 -3.41 10.68 6.59
N GLY A 94 -3.20 9.64 5.80
CA GLY A 94 -3.68 8.29 6.03
C GLY A 94 -2.61 7.34 6.60
N VAL A 95 -1.46 7.88 7.01
CA VAL A 95 -0.35 7.12 7.61
C VAL A 95 0.25 7.96 8.72
N HIS A 96 0.19 7.47 9.96
CA HIS A 96 0.65 8.19 11.15
C HIS A 96 1.51 7.28 12.03
N ILE A 97 2.61 7.82 12.55
CA ILE A 97 3.42 7.20 13.60
C ILE A 97 3.04 7.87 14.90
N VAL A 98 2.54 7.10 15.85
CA VAL A 98 1.85 7.61 17.04
C VAL A 98 2.24 6.80 18.26
N LYS A 99 2.20 7.44 19.43
CA LYS A 99 2.35 6.71 20.68
C LYS A 99 1.15 5.80 20.93
N ALA A 100 1.36 4.69 21.64
CA ALA A 100 0.33 3.68 21.85
C ALA A 100 -0.93 4.22 22.55
N ASP A 101 -0.80 5.24 23.39
CA ASP A 101 -1.90 5.93 24.08
C ASP A 101 -2.72 6.88 23.18
N GLN A 102 -2.21 7.21 21.99
CA GLN A 102 -2.83 8.14 21.04
C GLN A 102 -3.43 7.45 19.80
N VAL A 103 -3.34 6.12 19.72
CA VAL A 103 -3.77 5.35 18.54
C VAL A 103 -5.27 5.51 18.30
N GLU A 104 -6.09 5.56 19.36
CA GLU A 104 -7.54 5.69 19.26
C GLU A 104 -7.96 7.01 18.62
N ASP A 105 -7.38 8.14 19.06
CA ASP A 105 -7.66 9.47 18.53
C ASP A 105 -7.36 9.55 17.03
N ILE A 106 -6.28 8.88 16.61
CA ILE A 106 -5.85 8.86 15.22
C ILE A 106 -6.69 7.88 14.41
N ALA A 107 -7.08 6.75 14.99
CA ALA A 107 -7.99 5.82 14.34
C ALA A 107 -9.33 6.47 14.04
N ASP A 108 -9.93 7.22 14.98
CA ASP A 108 -11.19 7.94 14.79
C ASP A 108 -11.16 8.88 13.57
N GLY A 109 -10.04 9.57 13.35
CA GLY A 109 -9.87 10.44 12.17
C GLY A 109 -9.73 9.71 10.83
N LEU A 110 -9.50 8.40 10.84
CA LEU A 110 -9.27 7.55 9.66
C LEU A 110 -10.46 6.68 9.27
N VAL A 111 -11.44 6.47 10.17
CA VAL A 111 -12.65 5.65 9.92
C VAL A 111 -13.75 6.48 9.28
#